data_AF-A0A397UIZ2-F1
#
_entry.id   AF-A0A397UIZ2-F1
#
_cell.length_a   1.000
_cell.length_b   1.000
_cell.length_c   1.000
_cell.angle_alpha   90.00
_cell.angle_beta   90.00
_cell.angle_gamma   90.00
#
_symmetry.space_group_name_H-M   'P 1'
#
loop_
_entity.id
_entity.type
_entity.pdbx_description
1 polymer ?
#
loop_
_entity_poly.entity_id
_entity_poly.type
_entity_poly.pdbx_seq_one_letter_code
_entity_poly.pdbx_strand_id
1 'polypeptide(L)'
;MTSYCSFLHKTDTQIVKGKIVNKGSCPVKFYHIVPENLTECPFIIMISVGIHNHSPPPAVKTPQNIMENLQKIINNEYDLDLTARKLLTKPMIKIYLQGKPLSSIHPSLNNQSRLNYLIEKSKRSKYPFGQDIIGVTYELLKQKNLPDPYIRTAKQSELFAKTLYAEIDMAFKRIHGATNEWEICAYINRYQKTLVFARVFANIQSANAYQHLFEDLFTVVENDTQKIFKFQHIHGNGLGCLIADEHQGQALGLGQYLHSKYNYLSAEEHLQHIYKLCQIHFNRNIRNKSMPNEIKTLMYSIPTLKTQVQVFETLDKIKESNELGARDWVLDKSKPWKLAGLSLAFTKMNIDTWNQTPNNTNANESAHANINQDGQSLSLLAAIYRGSDFDQRQWHAAKTYEQYNVKDSYRDKSELARLTHNAKKSQKRKKKNLYLNLNHKRSVKIKN
;
A
#
# COMPACT_ATOMS: atom_id res chain seq x y z
N MET A 1 -6.78 -13.83 54.06
CA MET A 1 -5.75 -13.86 52.98
C MET A 1 -5.29 -15.29 52.83
N THR A 2 -5.26 -15.83 51.61
CA THR A 2 -4.80 -17.20 51.36
C THR A 2 -3.36 -17.37 51.84
N SER A 3 -3.12 -18.34 52.72
CA SER A 3 -1.80 -18.68 53.29
C SER A 3 -0.84 -19.30 52.27
N TYR A 4 -1.28 -19.47 51.03
CA TYR A 4 -0.55 -20.11 49.95
C TYR A 4 -0.58 -19.24 48.68
N CYS A 5 0.54 -19.26 47.96
CA CYS A 5 0.74 -18.58 46.69
C CYS A 5 -0.20 -19.19 45.63
N SER A 6 -0.77 -18.33 44.78
CA SER A 6 -1.59 -18.75 43.64
C SER A 6 -0.77 -19.44 42.55
N PHE A 7 0.55 -19.28 42.56
CA PHE A 7 1.48 -19.91 41.63
C PHE A 7 2.17 -21.12 42.27
N LEU A 8 2.43 -22.14 41.46
CA LEU A 8 3.19 -23.33 41.88
C LEU A 8 4.68 -23.04 41.81
N HIS A 9 5.42 -23.51 42.81
CA HIS A 9 6.87 -23.31 42.93
C HIS A 9 7.58 -24.65 42.81
N LYS A 10 8.74 -24.66 42.15
CA LYS A 10 9.60 -25.84 42.07
C LYS A 10 10.67 -25.75 43.16
N THR A 11 10.67 -26.70 44.08
CA THR A 11 11.74 -26.91 45.07
C THR A 11 12.36 -28.26 44.79
N ASP A 12 13.65 -28.24 44.43
CA ASP A 12 14.45 -29.40 44.03
C ASP A 12 13.77 -30.26 42.96
N THR A 13 13.06 -31.30 43.38
CA THR A 13 12.41 -32.30 42.51
C THR A 13 10.87 -32.23 42.51
N GLN A 14 10.26 -31.37 43.33
CA GLN A 14 8.79 -31.34 43.50
C GLN A 14 8.19 -29.97 43.16
N ILE A 15 6.94 -30.02 42.69
CA ILE A 15 6.11 -28.85 42.46
C ILE A 15 5.14 -28.71 43.63
N VAL A 16 5.27 -27.63 44.40
CA VAL A 16 4.49 -27.39 45.62
C VAL A 16 3.81 -26.01 45.58
N LYS A 17 2.71 -25.86 46.33
CA LYS A 17 2.13 -24.53 46.58
C LYS A 17 2.97 -23.82 47.64
N GLY A 18 3.60 -22.70 47.26
CA GLY A 18 4.44 -21.91 48.17
C GLY A 18 3.60 -21.32 49.30
N LYS A 19 4.12 -21.32 50.53
CA LYS A 19 3.46 -20.67 51.68
C LYS A 19 3.76 -19.17 51.66
N ILE A 20 2.73 -18.32 51.72
CA ILE A 20 2.91 -16.87 51.83
C ILE A 20 3.24 -16.54 53.28
N VAL A 21 4.46 -16.04 53.52
CA VAL A 21 4.90 -15.57 54.83
C VAL A 21 4.75 -14.05 54.85
N ASN A 22 3.80 -13.54 55.65
CA ASN A 22 3.71 -12.11 55.91
C ASN A 22 4.82 -11.72 56.89
N LYS A 23 5.79 -10.91 56.44
CA LYS A 23 6.90 -10.44 57.28
C LYS A 23 6.52 -9.26 58.19
N GLY A 24 5.25 -8.87 58.25
CA GLY A 24 4.77 -7.73 59.02
C GLY A 24 5.05 -6.38 58.33
N SER A 25 4.81 -5.28 59.03
CA SER A 25 5.16 -3.93 58.57
C SER A 25 6.68 -3.75 58.52
N CYS A 26 7.15 -2.91 57.60
CA CYS A 26 8.56 -2.55 57.56
C CYS A 26 8.91 -1.74 58.82
N PRO A 27 9.96 -2.12 59.59
CA PRO A 27 10.34 -1.41 60.81
C PRO A 27 11.09 -0.10 60.52
N VAL A 28 11.43 0.19 59.27
CA VAL A 28 12.13 1.42 58.85
C VAL A 28 11.19 2.62 58.96
N LYS A 29 11.70 3.71 59.54
CA LYS A 29 11.00 5.00 59.65
C LYS A 29 11.65 6.03 58.73
N PHE A 30 10.81 6.78 58.01
CA PHE A 30 11.23 7.92 57.21
C PHE A 30 10.84 9.21 57.91
N TYR A 31 11.83 10.02 58.26
CA TYR A 31 11.64 11.37 58.79
C TYR A 31 11.78 12.36 57.63
N HIS A 32 10.84 13.30 57.54
CA HIS A 32 10.91 14.40 56.59
C HIS A 32 11.07 15.69 57.40
N ILE A 33 12.19 16.37 57.22
CA ILE A 33 12.43 17.69 57.81
C ILE A 33 12.11 18.71 56.71
N VAL A 34 10.98 19.38 56.88
CA VAL A 34 10.46 20.36 55.94
C VAL A 34 10.76 21.76 56.51
N PRO A 35 11.50 22.63 55.79
CA PRO A 35 11.73 23.99 56.24
C PRO A 35 10.43 24.79 56.22
N GLU A 36 10.27 25.72 57.16
CA GLU A 36 9.05 26.54 57.29
C GLU A 36 8.76 27.38 56.05
N ASN A 37 9.80 27.81 55.33
CA ASN A 37 9.68 28.57 54.08
C ASN A 37 10.38 27.83 52.93
N LEU A 38 9.60 27.11 52.13
CA LEU A 38 10.08 26.41 50.93
C LEU A 38 10.51 27.35 49.79
N THR A 39 10.18 28.64 49.87
CA THR A 39 10.59 29.65 48.88
C THR A 39 12.05 30.06 49.07
N GLU A 40 12.51 30.14 50.34
CA GLU A 40 13.89 30.45 50.69
C GLU A 40 14.79 29.20 50.73
N CYS A 41 14.24 28.06 51.15
CA CYS A 41 14.93 26.78 51.14
C CYS A 41 14.08 25.71 50.44
N PRO A 42 14.28 25.46 49.13
CA PRO A 42 13.45 24.55 48.35
C PRO A 42 13.80 23.06 48.56
N PHE A 43 14.51 22.72 49.63
CA PHE A 43 15.01 21.36 49.87
C PHE A 43 14.37 20.76 51.13
N ILE A 44 13.91 19.52 51.02
CA ILE A 44 13.42 18.72 52.15
C ILE A 44 14.48 17.67 52.46
N ILE A 45 14.85 17.52 53.74
CA ILE A 45 15.77 16.46 54.16
C ILE A 45 14.93 15.23 54.49
N MET A 46 15.27 14.10 53.89
CA MET A 46 14.62 12.82 54.15
C MET A 46 15.61 11.87 54.81
N ILE A 47 15.33 11.42 56.04
CA ILE A 47 16.20 10.53 56.83
C ILE A 47 15.50 9.18 56.97
N SER A 48 16.17 8.11 56.52
CA SER A 48 15.70 6.74 56.68
C SER A 48 16.45 6.06 57.83
N VAL A 49 15.73 5.56 58.84
CA VAL A 49 16.33 4.92 60.04
C VAL A 49 15.74 3.52 60.24
N GLY A 50 16.61 2.53 60.41
CA GLY A 50 16.25 1.14 60.69
C GLY A 50 16.81 0.14 59.66
N ILE A 51 16.44 -1.14 59.81
CA ILE A 51 16.85 -2.24 58.91
C ILE A 51 15.61 -2.82 58.25
N HIS A 52 15.56 -2.88 56.92
CA HIS A 52 14.45 -3.49 56.20
C HIS A 52 14.36 -4.99 56.48
N ASN A 53 13.16 -5.50 56.80
CA ASN A 53 12.88 -6.94 56.96
C ASN A 53 12.40 -7.62 55.67
N HIS A 54 12.29 -6.86 54.58
CA HIS A 54 11.88 -7.32 53.26
C HIS A 54 12.95 -6.97 52.22
N SER A 55 12.97 -7.72 51.12
CA SER A 55 13.80 -7.36 49.97
C SER A 55 13.36 -6.02 49.37
N PRO A 56 14.26 -5.27 48.70
CA PRO A 56 13.87 -4.08 47.96
C PRO A 56 12.71 -4.41 47.00
N PRO A 57 11.72 -3.51 46.85
CA PRO A 57 10.69 -3.70 45.86
C PRO A 57 11.33 -3.81 44.46
N PRO A 58 10.74 -4.59 43.54
CA PRO A 58 11.27 -4.71 42.18
C PRO A 58 11.43 -3.33 41.53
N ALA A 59 12.48 -3.16 40.73
CA ALA A 59 12.74 -1.91 40.03
C ALA A 59 11.69 -1.67 38.93
N VAL A 60 10.55 -1.08 39.31
CA VAL A 60 9.40 -0.83 38.42
C VAL A 60 9.47 0.50 37.68
N LYS A 61 10.29 1.45 38.14
CA LYS A 61 10.48 2.76 37.52
C LYS A 61 11.76 2.76 36.68
N THR A 62 11.63 3.00 35.38
CA THR A 62 12.79 3.14 34.49
C THR A 62 13.59 4.38 34.88
N PRO A 63 14.92 4.28 35.07
CA PRO A 63 15.81 5.42 35.29
C PRO A 63 15.71 6.46 34.16
N GLN A 64 15.87 7.74 34.51
CA GLN A 64 15.65 8.85 33.59
C GLN A 64 16.65 8.88 32.43
N ASN A 65 17.93 8.58 32.68
CA ASN A 65 18.95 8.48 31.65
C ASN A 65 18.60 7.43 30.56
N ILE A 66 18.03 6.28 30.95
CA ILE A 66 17.57 5.25 30.01
C ILE A 66 16.40 5.77 29.18
N MET A 67 15.44 6.44 29.83
CA MET A 67 14.29 7.04 29.16
C MET A 67 14.71 8.10 28.13
N GLU A 68 15.67 8.96 28.47
CA GLU A 68 16.21 9.98 27.58
C GLU A 68 16.94 9.38 26.38
N ASN A 69 17.75 8.33 26.59
CA ASN A 69 18.43 7.63 25.51
C ASN A 69 17.43 6.95 24.56
N LEU A 70 16.42 6.26 25.09
CA LEU A 70 15.34 5.69 24.29
C LEU A 70 14.58 6.77 23.52
N GLN A 71 14.27 7.91 24.15
CA GLN A 71 13.59 9.02 23.51
C GLN A 71 14.42 9.63 22.38
N LYS A 72 15.75 9.78 22.54
CA LYS A 72 16.66 10.24 21.48
C LYS A 72 16.63 9.30 20.28
N ILE A 73 16.69 7.99 20.51
CA ILE A 73 16.59 6.99 19.44
C ILE A 73 15.26 7.14 18.71
N ILE A 74 14.13 7.18 19.44
CA ILE A 74 12.80 7.34 18.87
C ILE A 74 12.66 8.64 18.07
N ASN A 75 13.20 9.75 18.58
CA ASN A 75 13.12 11.04 17.90
C ASN A 75 13.91 11.05 16.58
N ASN A 76 14.96 10.25 16.46
CA ASN A 76 15.75 10.11 15.24
C ASN A 76 15.15 9.11 14.23
N GLU A 77 14.11 8.37 14.63
CA GLU A 77 13.35 7.55 13.68
C GLU A 77 12.41 8.45 12.87
N TYR A 78 12.58 8.43 11.55
CA TYR A 78 11.71 9.11 10.57
C TYR A 78 10.57 8.19 10.15
N ASP A 79 9.93 7.53 11.12
CA ASP A 79 8.91 6.54 10.85
C ASP A 79 7.58 6.93 11.50
N LEU A 80 6.66 7.44 10.68
CA LEU A 80 5.33 7.86 11.11
C LEU A 80 4.47 6.70 11.64
N ASP A 81 4.74 5.48 11.18
CA ASP A 81 4.01 4.27 11.56
C ASP A 81 4.71 3.44 12.66
N LEU A 82 5.69 4.05 13.33
CA LEU A 82 6.49 3.40 14.35
C LEU A 82 5.60 2.83 15.46
N THR A 83 5.89 1.58 15.82
CA THR A 83 5.31 0.85 16.96
C THR A 83 6.46 0.31 17.81
N ALA A 84 6.20 -0.06 19.07
CA ALA A 84 7.25 -0.67 19.90
C ALA A 84 7.89 -1.89 19.21
N ARG A 85 7.07 -2.73 18.54
CA ARG A 85 7.57 -3.89 17.80
C ARG A 85 8.47 -3.49 16.62
N LYS A 86 8.06 -2.51 15.81
CA LYS A 86 8.88 -2.01 14.70
C LYS A 86 10.17 -1.37 15.20
N LEU A 87 10.09 -0.56 16.25
CA LEU A 87 11.24 0.07 16.88
C LEU A 87 12.29 -0.99 17.23
N LEU A 88 11.91 -2.06 17.94
CA LEU A 88 12.81 -3.16 18.33
C LEU A 88 13.52 -3.88 17.16
N THR A 89 13.05 -3.69 15.92
CA THR A 89 13.71 -4.23 14.73
C THR A 89 14.71 -3.27 14.08
N LYS A 90 14.66 -1.98 14.42
CA LYS A 90 15.47 -0.92 13.79
C LYS A 90 16.95 -1.02 14.18
N PRO A 91 17.88 -0.57 13.31
CA PRO A 91 19.31 -0.65 13.58
C PRO A 91 19.74 0.10 14.84
N MET A 92 19.24 1.32 15.06
CA MET A 92 19.67 2.18 16.16
C MET A 92 19.38 1.56 17.54
N ILE A 93 18.19 0.99 17.73
CA ILE A 93 17.86 0.32 18.99
C ILE A 93 18.65 -0.98 19.15
N LYS A 94 18.93 -1.71 18.07
CA LYS A 94 19.73 -2.95 18.12
C LYS A 94 21.17 -2.68 18.54
N ILE A 95 21.76 -1.58 18.04
CA ILE A 95 23.08 -1.10 18.45
C ILE A 95 23.06 -0.72 19.93
N TYR A 96 22.06 0.07 20.35
CA TYR A 96 21.89 0.48 21.75
C TYR A 96 21.72 -0.72 22.69
N LEU A 97 21.00 -1.76 22.25
CA LEU A 97 20.75 -2.98 23.00
C LEU A 97 21.90 -4.00 22.93
N GLN A 98 22.85 -3.83 22.01
CA GLN A 98 23.92 -4.80 21.75
C GLN A 98 23.38 -6.23 21.53
N GLY A 99 22.24 -6.34 20.82
CA GLY A 99 21.57 -7.63 20.56
C GLY A 99 20.84 -8.25 21.76
N LYS A 100 20.84 -7.62 22.94
CA LYS A 100 20.13 -8.11 24.13
C LYS A 100 18.65 -7.69 24.13
N PRO A 101 17.77 -8.43 24.84
CA PRO A 101 16.37 -8.02 24.99
C PRO A 101 16.26 -6.71 25.78
N LEU A 102 15.23 -5.92 25.50
CA LEU A 102 15.01 -4.62 26.15
C LEU A 102 14.96 -4.69 27.69
N SER A 103 14.41 -5.79 28.24
CA SER A 103 14.36 -6.04 29.67
C SER A 103 15.74 -6.21 30.33
N SER A 104 16.80 -6.47 29.55
CA SER A 104 18.17 -6.55 30.08
C SER A 104 18.75 -5.18 30.43
N ILE A 105 18.22 -4.09 29.86
CA ILE A 105 18.61 -2.73 30.27
C ILE A 105 18.00 -2.43 31.63
N HIS A 106 16.70 -2.72 31.80
CA HIS A 106 16.00 -2.53 33.06
C HIS A 106 14.71 -3.36 33.13
N PRO A 107 14.39 -4.01 34.27
CA PRO A 107 13.20 -4.87 34.40
C PRO A 107 11.88 -4.19 34.04
N SER A 108 11.72 -2.90 34.36
CA SER A 108 10.51 -2.12 34.02
C SER A 108 10.21 -2.05 32.51
N LEU A 109 11.22 -2.23 31.65
CA LEU A 109 11.07 -2.20 30.20
C LEU A 109 10.55 -3.51 29.61
N ASN A 110 10.33 -4.54 30.43
CA ASN A 110 9.57 -5.71 30.01
C ASN A 110 8.12 -5.33 29.62
N ASN A 111 7.61 -4.21 30.16
CA ASN A 111 6.34 -3.64 29.75
C ASN A 111 6.49 -2.75 28.51
N GLN A 112 6.07 -3.26 27.35
CA GLN A 112 6.14 -2.53 26.08
C GLN A 112 5.28 -1.26 26.04
N SER A 113 4.30 -1.09 26.93
CA SER A 113 3.50 0.14 27.01
C SER A 113 4.35 1.38 27.33
N ARG A 114 5.51 1.20 27.98
CA ARG A 114 6.48 2.29 28.19
C ARG A 114 7.07 2.80 26.88
N LEU A 115 7.41 1.89 25.96
CA LEU A 115 7.89 2.27 24.63
C LEU A 115 6.78 2.93 23.82
N ASN A 116 5.57 2.38 23.86
CA ASN A 116 4.42 2.98 23.19
C ASN A 116 4.19 4.41 23.68
N TYR A 117 4.26 4.66 25.00
CA TYR A 117 4.16 6.01 25.55
C TYR A 117 5.23 6.97 24.97
N LEU A 118 6.50 6.54 24.88
CA LEU A 118 7.56 7.39 24.33
C LEU A 118 7.42 7.67 22.83
N ILE A 119 6.95 6.66 22.08
CA ILE A 119 6.62 6.78 20.65
C ILE A 119 5.48 7.78 20.48
N GLU A 120 4.38 7.61 21.22
CA GLU A 120 3.21 8.49 21.13
C GLU A 120 3.54 9.91 21.59
N LYS A 121 4.38 10.08 22.62
CA LYS A 121 4.90 11.39 23.03
C LYS A 121 5.68 12.06 21.89
N SER A 122 6.56 11.32 21.21
CA SER A 122 7.31 11.84 20.05
C SER A 122 6.38 12.20 18.89
N LYS A 123 5.42 11.33 18.56
CA LYS A 123 4.44 11.56 17.49
C LYS A 123 3.61 12.82 17.75
N ARG A 124 3.07 12.99 18.95
CA ARG A 124 2.30 14.20 19.32
C ARG A 124 3.13 15.47 19.26
N SER A 125 4.42 15.40 19.58
CA SER A 125 5.33 16.54 19.47
C SER A 125 5.63 16.91 18.01
N LYS A 126 5.81 15.92 17.13
CA LYS A 126 6.13 16.15 15.71
C LYS A 126 4.88 16.50 14.89
N TYR A 127 3.74 15.89 15.22
CA TYR A 127 2.47 16.00 14.50
C TYR A 127 1.35 16.37 15.50
N PRO A 128 1.31 17.63 15.96
CA PRO A 128 0.36 18.07 17.00
C PRO A 128 -1.10 17.94 16.57
N PHE A 129 -1.37 17.94 15.27
CA PHE A 129 -2.71 17.78 14.69
C PHE A 129 -3.05 16.33 14.28
N GLY A 130 -2.25 15.36 14.71
CA GLY A 130 -2.41 13.96 14.35
C GLY A 130 -1.90 13.62 12.95
N GLN A 131 -2.28 12.44 12.45
CA GLN A 131 -1.80 11.89 11.17
C GLN A 131 -2.94 11.59 10.18
N ASP A 132 -4.17 11.98 10.54
CA ASP A 132 -5.36 11.84 9.69
C ASP A 132 -5.59 13.14 8.91
N ILE A 133 -6.81 13.37 8.42
CA ILE A 133 -7.15 14.50 7.53
C ILE A 133 -6.68 15.85 8.08
N ILE A 134 -6.89 16.14 9.37
CA ILE A 134 -6.46 17.42 9.98
C ILE A 134 -4.92 17.57 9.94
N GLY A 135 -4.19 16.48 10.24
CA GLY A 135 -2.73 16.45 10.14
C GLY A 135 -2.25 16.68 8.72
N VAL A 136 -2.92 16.07 7.73
CA VAL A 136 -2.62 16.29 6.30
C VAL A 136 -2.90 17.73 5.87
N THR A 137 -4.03 18.31 6.28
CA THR A 137 -4.36 19.71 6.00
C THR A 137 -3.32 20.66 6.58
N TYR A 138 -2.82 20.37 7.78
CA TYR A 138 -1.74 21.15 8.37
C TYR A 138 -0.44 21.06 7.56
N GLU A 139 -0.04 19.86 7.15
CA GLU A 139 1.16 19.67 6.31
C GLU A 139 1.00 20.29 4.91
N LEU A 140 -0.20 20.24 4.33
CA LEU A 140 -0.55 20.95 3.09
C LEU A 140 -0.30 22.46 3.22
N LEU A 141 -0.78 23.08 4.30
CA LEU A 141 -0.58 24.51 4.56
C LEU A 141 0.90 24.85 4.76
N LYS A 142 1.65 23.98 5.46
CA LYS A 142 3.09 24.13 5.69
C LYS A 142 3.90 24.04 4.40
N GLN A 143 3.46 23.22 3.44
CA GLN A 143 4.13 23.04 2.15
C GLN A 143 3.76 24.10 1.10
N LYS A 144 2.81 25.00 1.38
CA LYS A 144 2.25 25.95 0.40
C LYS A 144 3.28 26.82 -0.33
N ASN A 145 4.40 27.13 0.32
CA ASN A 145 5.46 27.97 -0.23
C ASN A 145 6.68 27.17 -0.74
N LEU A 146 6.59 25.83 -0.78
CA LEU A 146 7.65 25.01 -1.36
C LEU A 146 7.60 25.08 -2.89
N PRO A 147 8.75 25.03 -3.58
CA PRO A 147 8.79 25.02 -5.04
C PRO A 147 8.12 23.79 -5.69
N ASP A 148 8.16 22.63 -5.02
CA ASP A 148 7.58 21.36 -5.50
C ASP A 148 6.91 20.62 -4.32
N PRO A 149 5.73 21.07 -3.84
CA PRO A 149 5.03 20.42 -2.75
C PRO A 149 4.49 19.07 -3.21
N TYR A 150 4.77 17.99 -2.49
CA TYR A 150 4.21 16.68 -2.81
C TYR A 150 2.70 16.64 -2.54
N ILE A 151 2.28 17.21 -1.40
CA ILE A 151 0.86 17.31 -1.03
C ILE A 151 0.25 18.51 -1.76
N ARG A 152 0.04 18.36 -3.07
CA ARG A 152 -0.73 19.27 -3.93
C ARG A 152 -0.63 18.94 -5.42
N THR A 153 0.27 18.04 -5.82
CA THR A 153 0.83 18.10 -7.18
C THR A 153 0.82 16.73 -7.84
N ALA A 154 0.44 16.68 -9.12
CA ALA A 154 0.72 15.54 -9.97
C ALA A 154 2.22 15.53 -10.29
N LYS A 155 2.92 14.43 -10.01
CA LYS A 155 4.33 14.33 -10.35
C LYS A 155 4.48 14.22 -11.86
N GLN A 156 5.30 15.13 -12.41
CA GLN A 156 5.69 15.15 -13.82
C GLN A 156 4.49 15.31 -14.77
N SER A 157 3.65 16.31 -14.48
CA SER A 157 2.52 16.76 -15.29
C SER A 157 2.82 16.86 -16.79
N GLU A 158 4.04 17.28 -17.16
CA GLU A 158 4.48 17.28 -18.55
C GLU A 158 4.54 15.90 -19.21
N LEU A 159 5.05 14.89 -18.51
CA LEU A 159 5.12 13.54 -19.06
C LEU A 159 3.73 12.94 -19.17
N PHE A 160 2.89 13.15 -18.15
CA PHE A 160 1.50 12.69 -18.19
C PHE A 160 0.73 13.30 -19.36
N ALA A 161 0.82 14.63 -19.57
CA ALA A 161 0.17 15.33 -20.67
C ALA A 161 0.61 14.86 -22.08
N LYS A 162 1.78 14.23 -22.19
CA LYS A 162 2.34 13.70 -23.45
C LYS A 162 2.13 12.19 -23.61
N THR A 163 1.58 11.51 -22.60
CA THR A 163 1.46 10.05 -22.60
C THR A 163 0.22 9.60 -23.37
N LEU A 164 0.37 8.57 -24.21
CA LEU A 164 -0.74 8.03 -25.01
C LEU A 164 -1.79 7.32 -24.15
N TYR A 165 -1.39 6.65 -23.07
CA TYR A 165 -2.31 5.95 -22.18
C TYR A 165 -1.89 5.97 -20.72
N ALA A 166 -2.84 5.86 -19.82
CA ALA A 166 -2.58 5.64 -18.41
C ALA A 166 -3.51 4.55 -17.85
N GLU A 167 -3.07 3.93 -16.76
CA GLU A 167 -3.78 2.91 -16.01
C GLU A 167 -4.23 3.51 -14.67
N ILE A 168 -5.49 3.30 -14.30
CA ILE A 168 -6.07 3.76 -13.04
C ILE A 168 -6.53 2.56 -12.19
N ASP A 169 -6.31 2.64 -10.88
CA ASP A 169 -6.77 1.62 -9.93
C ASP A 169 -6.98 2.20 -8.52
N MET A 170 -7.70 1.46 -7.68
CA MET A 170 -7.94 1.76 -6.28
C MET A 170 -7.28 0.71 -5.38
N ALA A 171 -6.32 1.14 -4.56
CA ALA A 171 -5.65 0.36 -3.55
C ALA A 171 -6.37 0.44 -2.19
N PHE A 172 -6.75 -0.73 -1.66
CA PHE A 172 -7.47 -0.85 -0.38
C PHE A 172 -6.58 -1.20 0.82
N LYS A 173 -5.34 -1.63 0.58
CA LYS A 173 -4.47 -2.19 1.65
C LYS A 173 -3.55 -1.16 2.30
N ARG A 174 -3.37 0.00 1.65
CA ARG A 174 -2.27 0.91 1.99
C ARG A 174 -2.56 1.73 3.25
N ILE A 175 -3.81 2.18 3.41
CA ILE A 175 -4.23 3.05 4.51
C ILE A 175 -5.16 2.29 5.44
N HIS A 176 -5.02 2.52 6.74
CA HIS A 176 -5.94 2.00 7.74
C HIS A 176 -7.21 2.87 7.79
N GLY A 177 -8.38 2.22 7.84
CA GLY A 177 -9.67 2.89 8.00
C GLY A 177 -10.45 2.96 6.69
N ALA A 178 -11.25 4.03 6.53
CA ALA A 178 -12.18 4.19 5.40
C ALA A 178 -11.54 4.81 4.15
N THR A 179 -10.35 5.41 4.27
CA THR A 179 -9.67 6.06 3.16
C THR A 179 -8.88 5.05 2.35
N ASN A 180 -9.09 5.04 1.05
CA ASN A 180 -8.35 4.24 0.08
C ASN A 180 -7.48 5.15 -0.78
N GLU A 181 -6.55 4.53 -1.51
CA GLU A 181 -5.68 5.23 -2.44
C GLU A 181 -6.10 4.95 -3.87
N TRP A 182 -6.42 5.99 -4.62
CA TRP A 182 -6.55 5.94 -6.07
C TRP A 182 -5.24 6.36 -6.70
N GLU A 183 -4.79 5.66 -7.74
CA GLU A 183 -3.57 6.02 -8.46
C GLU A 183 -3.76 6.01 -9.97
N ILE A 184 -3.01 6.88 -10.64
CA ILE A 184 -2.88 6.92 -12.09
C ILE A 184 -1.41 6.81 -12.47
N CYS A 185 -1.10 5.82 -13.31
CA CYS A 185 0.27 5.50 -13.69
C CYS A 185 0.36 5.05 -15.14
N ALA A 186 1.57 4.97 -15.69
CA ALA A 186 1.78 4.33 -16.98
C ALA A 186 3.14 3.64 -17.02
N TYR A 187 3.24 2.59 -17.83
CA TYR A 187 4.53 2.02 -18.18
C TYR A 187 5.20 2.87 -19.26
N ILE A 188 6.31 3.52 -18.90
CA ILE A 188 7.04 4.37 -19.81
C ILE A 188 8.15 3.56 -20.48
N ASN A 189 7.93 3.18 -21.74
CA ASN A 189 8.84 2.34 -22.53
C ASN A 189 10.27 2.87 -22.54
N ARG A 190 10.45 4.19 -22.62
CA ARG A 190 11.77 4.84 -22.59
C ARG A 190 12.58 4.46 -21.34
N TYR A 191 11.92 4.40 -20.19
CA TYR A 191 12.54 4.10 -18.90
C TYR A 191 12.41 2.63 -18.49
N GLN A 192 11.66 1.85 -19.25
CA GLN A 192 11.29 0.46 -18.93
C GLN A 192 10.74 0.30 -17.51
N LYS A 193 9.94 1.28 -17.06
CA LYS A 193 9.45 1.37 -15.69
C LYS A 193 8.04 1.94 -15.64
N THR A 194 7.24 1.47 -14.69
CA THR A 194 5.97 2.10 -14.33
C THR A 194 6.23 3.34 -13.50
N LEU A 195 5.66 4.47 -13.93
CA LEU A 195 5.75 5.74 -13.21
C LEU A 195 4.34 6.19 -12.82
N VAL A 196 4.20 6.60 -11.56
CA VAL A 196 2.95 7.12 -11.00
C VAL A 196 2.93 8.63 -11.22
N PHE A 197 1.87 9.11 -11.85
CA PHE A 197 1.66 10.53 -12.13
C PHE A 197 0.94 11.20 -10.98
N ALA A 198 -0.07 10.56 -10.39
CA ALA A 198 -0.78 11.10 -9.25
C ALA A 198 -1.33 10.00 -8.34
N ARG A 199 -1.50 10.37 -7.08
CA ARG A 199 -2.14 9.58 -6.03
C ARG A 199 -3.18 10.46 -5.34
N VAL A 200 -4.38 9.93 -5.19
CA VAL A 200 -5.50 10.61 -4.56
C VAL A 200 -6.03 9.74 -3.43
N PHE A 201 -6.24 10.33 -2.26
CA PHE A 201 -6.73 9.61 -1.09
C PHE A 201 -8.20 9.92 -0.89
N ALA A 202 -9.06 8.91 -1.05
CA ALA A 202 -10.50 9.08 -1.08
C ALA A 202 -11.22 7.99 -0.27
N ASN A 203 -12.29 8.38 0.42
CA ASN A 203 -13.18 7.47 1.14
C ASN A 203 -14.54 7.28 0.42
N ILE A 204 -14.74 7.93 -0.73
CA ILE A 204 -15.97 7.86 -1.54
C ILE A 204 -15.60 7.35 -2.93
N GLN A 205 -16.43 6.45 -3.47
CA GLN A 205 -16.22 5.80 -4.78
C GLN A 205 -17.40 6.02 -5.76
N SER A 206 -18.15 7.10 -5.59
CA SER A 206 -19.26 7.47 -6.47
C SER A 206 -18.76 8.15 -7.74
N ALA A 207 -19.56 8.13 -8.81
CA ALA A 207 -19.24 8.82 -10.06
C ALA A 207 -18.98 10.32 -9.84
N ASN A 208 -19.79 10.99 -9.02
CA ASN A 208 -19.62 12.40 -8.66
C ASN A 208 -18.28 12.67 -7.94
N ALA A 209 -17.87 11.79 -7.02
CA ALA A 209 -16.56 11.92 -6.37
C ALA A 209 -15.41 11.77 -7.37
N TYR A 210 -15.54 10.84 -8.32
CA TYR A 210 -14.54 10.68 -9.38
C TYR A 210 -14.54 11.83 -10.39
N GLN A 211 -15.69 12.45 -10.67
CA GLN A 211 -15.75 13.64 -11.51
C GLN A 211 -14.90 14.77 -10.92
N HIS A 212 -15.10 15.09 -9.62
CA HIS A 212 -14.27 16.08 -8.94
C HIS A 212 -12.79 15.69 -8.90
N LEU A 213 -12.49 14.40 -8.69
CA LEU A 213 -11.12 13.89 -8.73
C LEU A 213 -10.46 14.14 -10.09
N PHE A 214 -11.14 13.85 -11.20
CA PHE A 214 -10.61 14.10 -12.54
C PHE A 214 -10.49 15.60 -12.82
N GLU A 215 -11.45 16.42 -12.37
CA GLU A 215 -11.38 17.87 -12.48
C GLU A 215 -10.15 18.44 -11.76
N ASP A 216 -9.90 18.02 -10.52
CA ASP A 216 -8.72 18.41 -9.74
C ASP A 216 -7.43 17.94 -10.43
N LEU A 217 -7.37 16.68 -10.86
CA LEU A 217 -6.20 16.10 -11.50
C LEU A 217 -5.80 16.88 -12.76
N PHE A 218 -6.75 17.08 -13.68
CA PHE A 218 -6.45 17.77 -14.94
C PHE A 218 -6.18 19.26 -14.71
N THR A 219 -6.88 19.91 -13.78
CA THR A 219 -6.60 21.30 -13.40
C THR A 219 -5.18 21.46 -12.86
N VAL A 220 -4.71 20.54 -12.02
CA VAL A 220 -3.33 20.54 -11.52
C VAL A 220 -2.34 20.40 -12.67
N VAL A 221 -2.58 19.47 -13.60
CA VAL A 221 -1.68 19.25 -14.75
C VAL A 221 -1.66 20.47 -15.69
N GLU A 222 -2.79 21.12 -15.91
CA GLU A 222 -2.89 22.34 -16.72
C GLU A 222 -2.15 23.50 -16.08
N ASN A 223 -2.28 23.66 -14.76
CA ASN A 223 -1.56 24.67 -13.99
C ASN A 223 -0.03 24.41 -14.00
N ASP A 224 0.40 23.16 -13.86
CA ASP A 224 1.83 22.83 -13.85
C ASP A 224 2.47 23.04 -15.24
N THR A 225 1.73 22.70 -16.30
CA THR A 225 2.25 22.75 -17.68
C THR A 225 1.99 24.07 -18.39
N GLN A 226 1.14 24.93 -17.81
CA GLN A 226 0.62 26.16 -18.41
C GLN A 226 -0.02 25.92 -19.80
N LYS A 227 -0.65 24.76 -19.96
CA LYS A 227 -1.24 24.28 -21.22
C LYS A 227 -2.53 23.52 -20.93
N ILE A 228 -3.50 23.63 -21.83
CA ILE A 228 -4.74 22.83 -21.77
C ILE A 228 -4.39 21.34 -21.90
N PHE A 229 -5.00 20.51 -21.06
CA PHE A 229 -4.84 19.06 -21.13
C PHE A 229 -5.60 18.53 -22.33
N LYS A 230 -4.90 17.78 -23.20
CA LYS A 230 -5.48 17.30 -24.46
C LYS A 230 -5.85 15.83 -24.37
N PHE A 231 -7.07 15.54 -24.79
CA PHE A 231 -7.56 14.20 -25.09
C PHE A 231 -7.54 13.95 -26.59
N GLN A 232 -7.06 12.77 -27.01
CA GLN A 232 -6.84 12.47 -28.42
C GLN A 232 -8.14 12.47 -29.23
N HIS A 233 -9.24 11.93 -28.70
CA HIS A 233 -10.52 11.89 -29.42
C HIS A 233 -11.20 13.26 -29.56
N ILE A 234 -10.73 14.27 -28.82
CA ILE A 234 -11.27 15.63 -28.84
C ILE A 234 -10.36 16.55 -29.66
N HIS A 235 -9.05 16.45 -29.46
CA HIS A 235 -8.07 17.40 -29.99
C HIS A 235 -7.15 16.81 -31.07
N GLY A 236 -7.25 15.51 -31.35
CA GLY A 236 -6.37 14.78 -32.27
C GLY A 236 -5.01 14.37 -31.68
N ASN A 237 -4.67 14.81 -30.47
CA ASN A 237 -3.45 14.43 -29.75
C ASN A 237 -3.62 14.47 -28.22
N GLY A 238 -2.61 13.97 -27.49
CA GLY A 238 -2.63 13.87 -26.03
C GLY A 238 -3.04 12.49 -25.54
N LEU A 239 -3.75 12.41 -24.41
CA LEU A 239 -4.16 11.16 -23.80
C LEU A 239 -5.21 10.46 -24.67
N GLY A 240 -4.86 9.28 -25.18
CA GLY A 240 -5.70 8.48 -26.07
C GLY A 240 -6.49 7.38 -25.36
N CYS A 241 -6.00 6.89 -24.23
CA CYS A 241 -6.64 5.78 -23.53
C CYS A 241 -6.47 5.85 -22.01
N LEU A 242 -7.55 5.62 -21.28
CA LEU A 242 -7.52 5.27 -19.86
C LEU A 242 -7.91 3.81 -19.69
N ILE A 243 -6.99 3.03 -19.15
CA ILE A 243 -7.16 1.62 -18.88
C ILE A 243 -7.53 1.46 -17.41
N ALA A 244 -8.57 0.70 -17.15
CA ALA A 244 -9.04 0.51 -15.78
C ALA A 244 -9.70 -0.84 -15.59
N ASP A 245 -9.93 -1.14 -14.33
CA ASP A 245 -10.86 -2.17 -13.93
C ASP A 245 -12.30 -1.75 -14.23
N GLU A 246 -13.22 -2.71 -14.15
CA GLU A 246 -14.63 -2.45 -14.45
C GLU A 246 -15.37 -1.74 -13.29
N HIS A 247 -14.77 -0.66 -12.78
CA HIS A 247 -15.33 0.15 -11.70
C HIS A 247 -16.23 1.24 -12.26
N GLN A 248 -17.56 1.03 -12.16
CA GLN A 248 -18.56 1.94 -12.74
C GLN A 248 -18.42 3.39 -12.26
N GLY A 249 -18.06 3.62 -11.00
CA GLY A 249 -17.83 4.98 -10.49
C GLY A 249 -16.69 5.71 -11.21
N GLN A 250 -15.59 5.01 -11.53
CA GLN A 250 -14.43 5.63 -12.19
C GLN A 250 -14.75 5.96 -13.64
N ALA A 251 -15.33 4.99 -14.35
CA ALA A 251 -15.75 5.17 -15.73
C ALA A 251 -16.75 6.33 -15.86
N LEU A 252 -17.85 6.30 -15.10
CA LEU A 252 -18.88 7.34 -15.20
C LEU A 252 -18.37 8.71 -14.73
N GLY A 253 -17.52 8.78 -13.69
CA GLY A 253 -16.91 10.03 -13.25
C GLY A 253 -16.02 10.67 -14.32
N LEU A 254 -15.23 9.87 -15.05
CA LEU A 254 -14.46 10.35 -16.21
C LEU A 254 -15.38 10.86 -17.32
N GLY A 255 -16.43 10.10 -17.65
CA GLY A 255 -17.40 10.50 -18.67
C GLY A 255 -18.12 11.80 -18.31
N GLN A 256 -18.50 11.97 -17.04
CA GLN A 256 -19.13 13.19 -16.52
C GLN A 256 -18.19 14.40 -16.59
N TYR A 257 -16.91 14.24 -16.23
CA TYR A 257 -15.90 15.28 -16.38
C TYR A 257 -15.72 15.69 -17.85
N LEU A 258 -15.62 14.72 -18.77
CA LEU A 258 -15.47 15.03 -20.19
C LEU A 258 -16.71 15.74 -20.74
N HIS A 259 -17.90 15.27 -20.38
CA HIS A 259 -19.16 15.89 -20.80
C HIS A 259 -19.32 17.32 -20.28
N SER A 260 -18.88 17.60 -19.05
CA SER A 260 -18.98 18.95 -18.48
C SER A 260 -18.10 19.97 -19.22
N LYS A 261 -16.96 19.53 -19.79
CA LYS A 261 -16.07 20.36 -20.62
C LYS A 261 -16.44 20.34 -22.11
N TYR A 262 -17.00 19.24 -22.60
CA TYR A 262 -17.20 18.92 -24.01
C TYR A 262 -18.60 18.34 -24.26
N ASN A 263 -19.63 19.16 -24.09
CA ASN A 263 -21.04 18.73 -24.04
C ASN A 263 -21.63 18.20 -25.36
N TYR A 264 -20.87 18.12 -26.45
CA TYR A 264 -21.32 17.62 -27.75
C TYR A 264 -21.45 16.09 -27.80
N LEU A 265 -20.90 15.37 -26.82
CA LEU A 265 -21.14 13.93 -26.60
C LEU A 265 -21.67 13.72 -25.18
N SER A 266 -22.49 12.69 -24.99
CA SER A 266 -22.86 12.23 -23.66
C SER A 266 -21.66 11.65 -22.90
N ALA A 267 -21.79 11.53 -21.57
CA ALA A 267 -20.77 10.92 -20.73
C ALA A 267 -20.39 9.50 -21.19
N GLU A 268 -21.37 8.66 -21.54
CA GLU A 268 -21.09 7.30 -22.01
C GLU A 268 -20.47 7.27 -23.41
N GLU A 269 -20.84 8.20 -24.29
CA GLU A 269 -20.22 8.30 -25.61
C GLU A 269 -18.75 8.68 -25.52
N HIS A 270 -18.38 9.63 -24.66
CA HIS A 270 -16.98 9.94 -24.40
C HIS A 270 -16.20 8.70 -23.97
N LEU A 271 -16.76 7.86 -23.10
CA LEU A 271 -16.10 6.63 -22.66
C LEU A 271 -15.84 5.65 -23.80
N GLN A 272 -16.72 5.58 -24.80
CA GLN A 272 -16.51 4.74 -25.99
C GLN A 272 -15.26 5.15 -26.80
N HIS A 273 -14.78 6.38 -26.64
CA HIS A 273 -13.61 6.90 -27.35
C HIS A 273 -12.29 6.79 -26.57
N ILE A 274 -12.34 6.71 -25.23
CA ILE A 274 -11.14 6.84 -24.37
C ILE A 274 -10.96 5.70 -23.38
N TYR A 275 -12.03 5.01 -22.96
CA TYR A 275 -11.96 4.06 -21.85
C TYR A 275 -11.73 2.63 -22.37
N LYS A 276 -10.80 1.92 -21.75
CA LYS A 276 -10.46 0.53 -22.11
C LYS A 276 -10.45 -0.33 -20.86
N LEU A 277 -11.13 -1.47 -20.92
CA LEU A 277 -11.28 -2.36 -19.77
C LEU A 277 -10.14 -3.39 -19.72
N CYS A 278 -9.61 -3.61 -18.52
CA CYS A 278 -8.57 -4.60 -18.29
C CYS A 278 -9.08 -6.02 -18.57
N GLN A 279 -8.54 -6.68 -19.59
CA GLN A 279 -8.94 -8.03 -19.96
C GLN A 279 -8.51 -9.07 -18.91
N ILE A 280 -7.45 -8.81 -18.14
CA ILE A 280 -7.06 -9.70 -17.03
C ILE A 280 -8.14 -9.71 -15.95
N HIS A 281 -8.64 -8.55 -15.55
CA HIS A 281 -9.70 -8.44 -14.55
C HIS A 281 -11.04 -8.97 -15.07
N PHE A 282 -11.37 -8.68 -16.33
CA PHE A 282 -12.51 -9.31 -17.01
C PHE A 282 -12.44 -10.84 -16.96
N ASN A 283 -11.30 -11.41 -17.36
CA ASN A 283 -11.12 -12.87 -17.39
C ASN A 283 -11.15 -13.49 -15.98
N ARG A 284 -10.56 -12.80 -15.00
CA ARG A 284 -10.57 -13.19 -13.58
C ARG A 284 -11.99 -13.21 -13.02
N ASN A 285 -12.82 -12.22 -13.37
CA ASN A 285 -14.22 -12.15 -12.97
C ASN A 285 -15.02 -13.33 -13.53
N ILE A 286 -14.86 -13.64 -14.82
CA ILE A 286 -15.51 -14.79 -15.46
C ILE A 286 -15.12 -16.11 -14.81
N ARG A 287 -13.82 -16.30 -14.52
CA ARG A 287 -13.32 -17.53 -13.90
C ARG A 287 -14.02 -17.83 -12.57
N ASN A 288 -14.27 -16.79 -11.78
CA ASN A 288 -14.89 -16.89 -10.46
C ASN A 288 -16.42 -17.08 -10.50
N LYS A 289 -17.06 -16.97 -11.67
CA LYS A 289 -18.52 -17.17 -11.79
C LYS A 289 -18.87 -18.66 -11.77
N SER A 290 -19.99 -18.99 -11.11
CA SER A 290 -20.56 -20.33 -11.10
C SER A 290 -21.35 -20.59 -12.38
N MET A 291 -20.64 -20.70 -13.51
CA MET A 291 -21.21 -21.06 -14.82
C MET A 291 -20.40 -22.19 -15.47
N PRO A 292 -21.03 -23.00 -16.34
CA PRO A 292 -20.32 -24.03 -17.11
C PRO A 292 -19.20 -23.46 -17.96
N ASN A 293 -18.19 -24.29 -18.23
CA ASN A 293 -17.05 -23.89 -19.06
C ASN A 293 -17.45 -23.51 -20.50
N GLU A 294 -18.52 -24.10 -21.03
CA GLU A 294 -19.06 -23.79 -22.36
C GLU A 294 -19.50 -22.32 -22.44
N ILE A 295 -20.28 -21.87 -21.46
CA ILE A 295 -20.73 -20.47 -21.37
C ILE A 295 -19.55 -19.54 -21.08
N LYS A 296 -18.63 -19.94 -20.19
CA LYS A 296 -17.41 -19.17 -19.94
C LYS A 296 -16.57 -18.98 -21.21
N THR A 297 -16.45 -20.00 -22.06
CA THR A 297 -15.75 -19.89 -23.35
C THR A 297 -16.39 -18.84 -24.25
N LEU A 298 -17.71 -18.77 -24.32
CA LEU A 298 -18.42 -17.70 -25.04
C LEU A 298 -18.15 -16.31 -24.44
N MET A 299 -18.14 -16.20 -23.11
CA MET A 299 -17.84 -14.94 -22.43
C MET A 299 -16.39 -14.49 -22.71
N TYR A 300 -15.44 -15.42 -22.72
CA TYR A 300 -14.03 -15.15 -23.03
C TYR A 300 -13.80 -14.74 -24.49
N SER A 301 -14.66 -15.16 -25.42
CA SER A 301 -14.47 -14.80 -26.83
C SER A 301 -14.86 -13.35 -27.15
N ILE A 302 -15.73 -12.71 -26.36
CA ILE A 302 -16.27 -11.37 -26.64
C ILE A 302 -15.20 -10.33 -27.04
N PRO A 303 -14.07 -10.17 -26.31
CA PRO A 303 -13.05 -9.17 -26.66
C PRO A 303 -12.33 -9.43 -27.99
N THR A 304 -12.40 -10.66 -28.52
CA THR A 304 -11.68 -11.11 -29.72
C THR A 304 -12.53 -11.09 -30.99
N LEU A 305 -13.84 -10.93 -30.85
CA LEU A 305 -14.78 -10.87 -31.98
C LEU A 305 -14.60 -9.56 -32.75
N LYS A 306 -14.70 -9.65 -34.08
CA LYS A 306 -14.34 -8.54 -34.98
C LYS A 306 -15.51 -7.66 -35.40
N THR A 307 -16.74 -8.19 -35.32
CA THR A 307 -17.95 -7.48 -35.77
C THR A 307 -18.97 -7.39 -34.66
N GLN A 308 -19.80 -6.34 -34.71
CA GLN A 308 -20.89 -6.15 -33.73
C GLN A 308 -21.90 -7.30 -33.78
N VAL A 309 -22.20 -7.81 -34.99
CA VAL A 309 -23.09 -8.95 -35.21
C VAL A 309 -22.61 -10.17 -34.44
N GLN A 310 -21.34 -10.55 -34.57
CA GLN A 310 -20.78 -11.71 -33.86
C GLN A 310 -20.85 -11.55 -32.34
N VAL A 311 -20.60 -10.35 -31.83
CA VAL A 311 -20.69 -10.05 -30.40
C VAL A 311 -22.14 -10.20 -29.92
N PHE A 312 -23.11 -9.63 -30.63
CA PHE A 312 -24.52 -9.75 -30.26
C PHE A 312 -25.00 -11.20 -30.31
N GLU A 313 -24.70 -11.94 -31.38
CA GLU A 313 -25.02 -13.38 -31.47
C GLU A 313 -24.42 -14.18 -30.29
N THR A 314 -23.22 -13.83 -29.85
CA THR A 314 -22.57 -14.49 -28.71
C THR A 314 -23.25 -14.11 -27.39
N LEU A 315 -23.62 -12.84 -27.21
CA LEU A 315 -24.36 -12.37 -26.04
C LEU A 315 -25.75 -13.01 -25.95
N ASP A 316 -26.44 -13.17 -27.09
CA ASP A 316 -27.74 -13.83 -27.15
C ASP A 316 -27.64 -15.31 -26.76
N LYS A 317 -26.63 -16.04 -27.29
CA LYS A 317 -26.35 -17.42 -26.86
C LYS A 317 -26.11 -17.55 -25.36
N ILE A 318 -25.37 -16.60 -24.77
CA ILE A 318 -25.13 -16.59 -23.31
C ILE A 318 -26.46 -16.31 -22.57
N LYS A 319 -27.25 -15.35 -23.05
CA LYS A 319 -28.54 -14.96 -22.45
C LYS A 319 -29.57 -16.11 -22.50
N GLU A 320 -29.53 -16.93 -23.54
CA GLU A 320 -30.42 -18.05 -23.79
C GLU A 320 -30.01 -19.35 -23.08
N SER A 321 -28.79 -19.41 -22.52
CA SER A 321 -28.25 -20.61 -21.85
C SER A 321 -29.02 -21.07 -20.60
N ASN A 322 -29.98 -20.28 -20.11
CA ASN A 322 -30.73 -20.50 -18.87
C ASN A 322 -29.86 -20.64 -17.60
N GLU A 323 -28.57 -20.34 -17.68
CA GLU A 323 -27.66 -20.34 -16.54
C GLU A 323 -27.94 -19.19 -15.57
N LEU A 324 -27.83 -19.48 -14.27
CA LEU A 324 -28.09 -18.49 -13.22
C LEU A 324 -27.10 -17.30 -13.34
N GLY A 325 -27.65 -16.10 -13.47
CA GLY A 325 -26.87 -14.87 -13.60
C GLY A 325 -26.30 -14.59 -15.01
N ALA A 326 -26.57 -15.45 -16.00
CA ALA A 326 -26.14 -15.20 -17.38
C ALA A 326 -26.87 -14.00 -17.99
N ARG A 327 -28.20 -13.90 -17.78
CA ARG A 327 -29.01 -12.74 -18.24
C ARG A 327 -28.52 -11.43 -17.63
N ASP A 328 -28.29 -11.40 -16.32
CA ASP A 328 -27.79 -10.21 -15.62
C ASP A 328 -26.39 -9.83 -16.08
N TRP A 329 -25.53 -10.82 -16.34
CA TRP A 329 -24.21 -10.57 -16.90
C TRP A 329 -24.29 -9.96 -18.29
N VAL A 330 -25.14 -10.47 -19.17
CA VAL A 330 -25.35 -9.91 -20.52
C VAL A 330 -25.88 -8.48 -20.41
N LEU A 331 -26.93 -8.25 -19.60
CA LEU A 331 -27.47 -6.90 -19.38
C LEU A 331 -26.41 -5.92 -18.88
N ASP A 332 -25.54 -6.36 -17.96
CA ASP A 332 -24.44 -5.53 -17.48
C ASP A 332 -23.41 -5.25 -18.57
N LYS A 333 -22.97 -6.25 -19.34
CA LYS A 333 -21.96 -6.07 -20.39
C LYS A 333 -22.47 -5.35 -21.62
N SER A 334 -23.76 -5.42 -21.92
CA SER A 334 -24.40 -4.72 -23.04
C SER A 334 -24.45 -3.20 -22.89
N LYS A 335 -24.05 -2.63 -21.75
CA LYS A 335 -23.88 -1.18 -21.60
C LYS A 335 -22.90 -0.66 -22.67
N PRO A 336 -23.24 0.40 -23.44
CA PRO A 336 -22.45 0.82 -24.60
C PRO A 336 -20.96 1.05 -24.31
N TRP A 337 -20.66 1.75 -23.20
CA TRP A 337 -19.29 2.03 -22.81
C TRP A 337 -18.50 0.78 -22.38
N LYS A 338 -19.16 -0.25 -21.84
CA LYS A 338 -18.50 -1.50 -21.45
C LYS A 338 -18.15 -2.35 -22.66
N LEU A 339 -19.07 -2.48 -23.63
CA LEU A 339 -18.75 -3.16 -24.89
C LEU A 339 -17.63 -2.44 -25.64
N ALA A 340 -17.71 -1.11 -25.73
CA ALA A 340 -16.67 -0.30 -26.37
C ALA A 340 -15.32 -0.39 -25.67
N GLY A 341 -15.30 -0.53 -24.33
CA GLY A 341 -14.09 -0.73 -23.56
C GLY A 341 -13.50 -2.14 -23.65
N LEU A 342 -14.29 -3.16 -24.04
CA LEU A 342 -13.87 -4.56 -24.13
C LEU A 342 -13.52 -5.00 -25.56
N SER A 343 -14.25 -4.49 -26.56
CA SER A 343 -14.24 -5.02 -27.92
C SER A 343 -13.93 -3.94 -28.95
N LEU A 344 -13.00 -4.28 -29.85
CA LEU A 344 -12.67 -3.46 -31.00
C LEU A 344 -13.88 -3.21 -31.93
N ALA A 345 -14.86 -4.12 -31.94
CA ALA A 345 -16.06 -3.98 -32.75
C ALA A 345 -16.98 -2.82 -32.31
N PHE A 346 -16.86 -2.37 -31.05
CA PHE A 346 -17.70 -1.31 -30.48
C PHE A 346 -16.92 -0.05 -30.10
N THR A 347 -15.60 -0.15 -29.94
CA THR A 347 -14.80 1.02 -29.58
C THR A 347 -14.90 2.09 -30.67
N LYS A 348 -15.03 3.34 -30.24
CA LYS A 348 -14.88 4.52 -31.09
C LYS A 348 -13.51 5.17 -30.91
N MET A 349 -12.62 4.54 -30.13
CA MET A 349 -11.22 4.91 -30.00
C MET A 349 -10.53 4.78 -31.37
N ASN A 350 -9.54 5.63 -31.62
CA ASN A 350 -8.68 5.47 -32.79
C ASN A 350 -8.03 4.06 -32.80
N ILE A 351 -8.05 3.39 -33.96
CA ILE A 351 -7.59 2.01 -34.10
C ILE A 351 -6.11 1.83 -33.74
N ASP A 352 -5.27 2.81 -34.08
CA ASP A 352 -3.84 2.76 -33.76
C ASP A 352 -3.64 2.90 -32.25
N THR A 353 -4.38 3.82 -31.61
CA THR A 353 -4.38 3.95 -30.15
C THR A 353 -4.84 2.67 -29.47
N TRP A 354 -5.93 2.05 -29.93
CA TRP A 354 -6.40 0.79 -29.38
C TRP A 354 -5.34 -0.32 -29.45
N ASN A 355 -4.65 -0.43 -30.59
CA ASN A 355 -3.64 -1.46 -30.83
C ASN A 355 -2.31 -1.20 -30.10
N GLN A 356 -1.94 0.07 -29.91
CA GLN A 356 -0.71 0.46 -29.21
C GLN A 356 -0.84 0.40 -27.68
N THR A 357 -2.06 0.33 -27.16
CA THR A 357 -2.33 0.34 -25.71
C THR A 357 -2.53 -1.08 -25.17
N PRO A 358 -2.02 -1.38 -23.97
CA PRO A 358 -2.14 -2.73 -23.42
C PRO A 358 -3.60 -3.12 -23.14
N ASN A 359 -3.83 -4.43 -23.03
CA ASN A 359 -5.11 -5.02 -22.63
C ASN A 359 -5.11 -5.43 -21.14
N ASN A 360 -4.12 -4.98 -20.38
CA ASN A 360 -3.92 -5.33 -18.98
C ASN A 360 -3.52 -4.11 -18.16
N THR A 361 -3.64 -4.23 -16.84
CA THR A 361 -3.21 -3.22 -15.85
C THR A 361 -1.96 -3.70 -15.10
N ASN A 362 -1.05 -4.42 -15.78
CA ASN A 362 0.13 -4.98 -15.13
C ASN A 362 1.04 -3.91 -14.54
N ALA A 363 1.07 -2.72 -15.16
CA ALA A 363 1.89 -1.62 -14.68
C ALA A 363 1.37 -1.17 -13.31
N ASN A 364 0.06 -0.97 -13.20
CA ASN A 364 -0.62 -0.61 -11.96
C ASN A 364 -0.52 -1.73 -10.90
N GLU A 365 -0.85 -2.99 -11.23
CA GLU A 365 -0.70 -4.13 -10.30
C GLU A 365 0.74 -4.23 -9.74
N SER A 366 1.75 -3.97 -10.58
CA SER A 366 3.16 -3.96 -10.17
C SER A 366 3.50 -2.75 -9.28
N ALA A 367 2.96 -1.58 -9.58
CA ALA A 367 3.14 -0.37 -8.77
C ALA A 367 2.57 -0.58 -7.36
N HIS A 368 1.33 -1.06 -7.27
CA HIS A 368 0.68 -1.47 -6.03
C HIS A 368 1.51 -2.52 -5.26
N ALA A 369 1.95 -3.59 -5.90
CA ALA A 369 2.73 -4.63 -5.24
C ALA A 369 4.06 -4.11 -4.68
N ASN A 370 4.69 -3.17 -5.37
CA ASN A 370 5.98 -2.60 -4.97
C ASN A 370 5.84 -1.66 -3.78
N ILE A 371 4.92 -0.69 -3.84
CA ILE A 371 4.72 0.26 -2.73
C ILE A 371 4.20 -0.43 -1.46
N ASN A 372 3.43 -1.51 -1.60
CA ASN A 372 2.99 -2.31 -0.47
C ASN A 372 4.14 -2.99 0.31
N GLN A 373 5.35 -3.11 -0.29
CA GLN A 373 6.55 -3.56 0.43
C GLN A 373 7.08 -2.48 1.38
N ASP A 374 6.82 -1.20 1.06
CA ASP A 374 7.16 -0.07 1.92
C ASP A 374 6.14 0.15 3.04
N GLY A 375 5.04 -0.60 3.07
CA GLY A 375 4.11 -0.66 4.20
C GLY A 375 2.65 -0.81 3.80
N GLN A 376 1.87 -1.41 4.70
CA GLN A 376 0.41 -1.57 4.57
C GLN A 376 -0.25 -1.13 5.87
N SER A 377 -1.54 -0.79 5.81
CA SER A 377 -2.34 -0.33 6.96
C SER A 377 -1.70 0.86 7.69
N LEU A 378 -1.24 1.85 6.92
CA LEU A 378 -0.59 3.07 7.40
C LEU A 378 -1.64 4.11 7.84
N SER A 379 -1.25 5.07 8.69
CA SER A 379 -2.03 6.31 8.82
C SER A 379 -1.98 7.10 7.51
N LEU A 380 -2.92 8.02 7.31
CA LEU A 380 -3.01 8.77 6.06
C LEU A 380 -1.73 9.57 5.77
N LEU A 381 -1.22 10.29 6.77
CA LEU A 381 0.02 11.07 6.62
C LEU A 381 1.24 10.17 6.38
N ALA A 382 1.32 9.03 7.07
CA ALA A 382 2.40 8.06 6.84
C ALA A 382 2.38 7.51 5.41
N ALA A 383 1.18 7.20 4.90
CA ALA A 383 0.97 6.76 3.54
C ALA A 383 1.46 7.83 2.55
N ILE A 384 1.05 9.09 2.72
CA ILE A 384 1.45 10.20 1.84
C ILE A 384 2.98 10.33 1.78
N TYR A 385 3.67 10.37 2.92
CA TYR A 385 5.13 10.52 2.92
C TYR A 385 5.85 9.32 2.32
N ARG A 386 5.40 8.09 2.61
CA ARG A 386 6.00 6.91 1.97
C ARG A 386 5.73 6.85 0.47
N GLY A 387 4.55 7.29 0.03
CA GLY A 387 4.25 7.50 -1.38
C GLY A 387 5.21 8.50 -2.02
N SER A 388 5.46 9.63 -1.36
CA SER A 388 6.41 10.64 -1.80
C SER A 388 7.81 10.08 -1.98
N ASP A 389 8.34 9.42 -0.97
CA ASP A 389 9.69 8.86 -1.00
C ASP A 389 9.83 7.76 -2.06
N PHE A 390 8.79 6.93 -2.23
CA PHE A 390 8.75 5.92 -3.27
C PHE A 390 8.74 6.55 -4.66
N ASP A 391 7.80 7.44 -4.94
CA ASP A 391 7.66 8.08 -6.25
C ASP A 391 8.93 8.88 -6.59
N GLN A 392 9.49 9.62 -5.63
CA GLN A 392 10.74 10.36 -5.80
C GLN A 392 11.89 9.42 -6.21
N ARG A 393 12.07 8.27 -5.55
CA ARG A 393 13.10 7.28 -5.94
C ARG A 393 12.88 6.76 -7.36
N GLN A 394 11.63 6.47 -7.74
CA GLN A 394 11.29 6.00 -9.08
C GLN A 394 11.63 7.04 -10.15
N TRP A 395 11.31 8.30 -9.90
CA TRP A 395 11.62 9.41 -10.81
C TRP A 395 13.10 9.75 -10.87
N HIS A 396 13.82 9.71 -9.74
CA HIS A 396 15.27 9.90 -9.75
C HIS A 396 15.96 8.83 -10.60
N ALA A 397 15.55 7.57 -10.45
CA ALA A 397 16.08 6.48 -11.30
C ALA A 397 15.83 6.74 -12.80
N ALA A 398 14.65 7.25 -13.16
CA ALA A 398 14.35 7.62 -14.55
C ALA A 398 15.24 8.77 -15.06
N LYS A 399 15.41 9.83 -14.26
CA LYS A 399 16.31 10.96 -14.59
C LYS A 399 17.77 10.53 -14.72
N THR A 400 18.25 9.68 -13.81
CA THR A 400 19.60 9.09 -13.88
C THR A 400 19.79 8.31 -15.18
N TYR A 401 18.77 7.55 -15.61
CA TYR A 401 18.83 6.88 -16.90
C TYR A 401 18.87 7.87 -18.07
N GLU A 402 18.10 8.96 -18.06
CA GLU A 402 18.18 9.97 -19.13
C GLU A 402 19.54 10.63 -19.21
N GLN A 403 20.14 10.95 -18.08
CA GLN A 403 21.40 11.67 -18.01
C GLN A 403 22.61 10.77 -18.33
N TYR A 404 22.59 9.51 -17.87
CA TYR A 404 23.77 8.64 -17.89
C TYR A 404 23.58 7.33 -18.66
N ASN A 405 22.38 7.05 -19.16
CA ASN A 405 22.00 5.78 -19.80
C ASN A 405 22.23 4.54 -18.90
N VAL A 406 22.29 4.74 -17.58
CA VAL A 406 22.45 3.67 -16.59
C VAL A 406 21.07 3.21 -16.13
N LYS A 407 20.72 1.97 -16.45
CA LYS A 407 19.42 1.39 -16.09
C LYS A 407 19.39 0.98 -14.63
N ASP A 408 18.30 1.32 -13.96
CA ASP A 408 17.96 0.75 -12.67
C ASP A 408 17.72 -0.76 -12.81
N SER A 409 18.45 -1.56 -12.03
CA SER A 409 18.41 -3.02 -12.14
C SER A 409 18.58 -3.66 -10.77
N TYR A 410 17.54 -4.35 -10.32
CA TYR A 410 17.58 -5.22 -9.14
C TYR A 410 18.18 -6.60 -9.42
N ARG A 411 18.61 -6.87 -10.66
CA ARG A 411 19.23 -8.15 -11.01
C ARG A 411 20.68 -8.12 -10.61
N ASP A 412 21.04 -8.97 -9.66
CA ASP A 412 22.44 -9.27 -9.39
C ASP A 412 23.07 -9.90 -10.65
N LYS A 413 23.94 -9.12 -11.29
CA LYS A 413 24.71 -9.54 -12.48
C LYS A 413 26.08 -10.10 -12.10
N SER A 414 26.36 -10.26 -10.80
CA SER A 414 27.59 -10.88 -10.33
C SER A 414 27.78 -12.26 -10.95
N GLU A 415 29.04 -12.67 -11.09
CA GLU A 415 29.39 -14.00 -11.56
C GLU A 415 28.74 -15.09 -10.71
N LEU A 416 28.72 -14.90 -9.38
CA LEU A 416 28.09 -15.80 -8.42
C LEU A 416 26.59 -15.97 -8.68
N ALA A 417 25.86 -14.88 -8.95
CA ALA A 417 24.44 -14.94 -9.29
C ALA A 417 24.20 -15.66 -10.64
N ARG A 418 25.06 -15.42 -11.64
CA ARG A 418 24.98 -16.12 -12.93
C ARG A 418 25.22 -17.62 -12.78
N LEU A 419 26.24 -18.02 -12.02
CA LEU A 419 26.54 -19.42 -11.71
C LEU A 419 25.37 -20.08 -10.95
N THR A 420 24.84 -19.40 -9.93
CA THR A 420 23.68 -19.89 -9.15
C THR A 420 22.44 -20.06 -10.02
N HIS A 421 22.16 -19.10 -10.91
CA HIS A 421 21.03 -19.20 -11.84
C HIS A 421 21.21 -20.34 -12.84
N ASN A 422 22.42 -20.51 -13.39
CA ASN A 422 22.74 -21.62 -14.29
C ASN A 422 22.62 -22.98 -13.59
N ALA A 423 23.08 -23.09 -12.34
CA ALA A 423 22.91 -24.30 -11.53
C ALA A 423 21.43 -24.62 -11.28
N LYS A 424 20.60 -23.63 -10.91
CA LYS A 424 19.14 -23.79 -10.75
C LYS A 424 18.47 -24.22 -12.06
N LYS A 425 18.87 -23.65 -13.20
CA LYS A 425 18.35 -24.00 -14.54
C LYS A 425 18.74 -25.44 -14.92
N SER A 426 19.98 -25.85 -14.63
CA SER A 426 20.46 -27.22 -14.82
C SER A 426 19.69 -28.23 -13.97
N GLN A 427 19.46 -27.94 -12.68
CA GLN A 427 18.63 -28.78 -11.80
C GLN A 427 17.18 -28.90 -12.29
N LYS A 428 16.54 -27.81 -12.73
CA LYS A 428 15.19 -27.85 -13.30
C LYS A 428 15.12 -28.73 -14.56
N ARG A 429 16.12 -28.63 -15.46
CA ARG A 429 16.23 -29.50 -16.64
C ARG A 429 16.37 -30.97 -16.25
N LYS A 430 17.25 -31.29 -15.29
CA LYS A 430 17.41 -32.65 -14.77
C LYS A 430 16.12 -33.21 -14.17
N LYS A 431 15.40 -32.43 -13.35
CA LYS A 431 14.08 -32.82 -12.82
C LYS A 431 13.06 -33.07 -13.93
N LYS A 432 12.95 -32.18 -14.92
CA LYS A 432 12.00 -32.34 -16.04
C LYS A 432 12.28 -33.61 -16.84
N ASN A 433 13.55 -33.90 -17.12
CA ASN A 433 13.95 -35.14 -17.81
C ASN A 433 13.67 -36.39 -16.96
N LEU A 434 13.85 -36.32 -15.63
CA LEU A 434 13.50 -37.42 -14.73
C LEU A 434 12.00 -37.71 -14.75
N TYR A 435 11.16 -36.68 -14.70
CA TYR A 435 9.69 -36.80 -14.80
C TYR A 435 9.24 -37.37 -16.14
N LEU A 436 9.83 -36.93 -17.26
CA LEU A 436 9.55 -37.47 -18.59
C LEU A 436 9.94 -38.94 -18.70
N ASN A 437 11.10 -39.33 -18.16
CA ASN A 437 11.56 -40.72 -18.14
C ASN A 437 10.69 -41.62 -17.24
N LEU A 438 10.19 -41.11 -16.12
CA LEU A 438 9.26 -41.84 -15.24
C LEU A 438 7.90 -42.06 -15.91
N ASN A 439 7.40 -41.06 -16.64
CA ASN A 439 6.14 -41.17 -17.39
C ASN A 439 6.28 -42.12 -18.59
N HIS A 440 7.44 -42.12 -19.27
CA HIS A 440 7.71 -43.06 -20.36
C HIS A 440 7.82 -44.51 -19.87
N LYS A 441 8.45 -44.77 -18.71
CA LYS A 441 8.49 -46.10 -18.10
C LYS A 441 7.11 -46.59 -17.62
N ARG A 442 6.21 -45.68 -17.21
CA ARG A 442 4.82 -46.02 -16.86
C ARG A 442 3.99 -46.38 -18.09
N SER A 443 4.16 -45.68 -19.22
CA SER A 443 3.41 -46.00 -20.45
C SER A 443 3.85 -47.30 -21.12
N VAL A 444 5.11 -47.71 -20.95
CA VAL A 444 5.61 -49.02 -21.42
C VAL A 444 5.10 -50.18 -20.55
N LYS A 445 4.92 -49.98 -19.23
CA LYS A 445 4.37 -51.01 -18.33
C LYS A 445 2.87 -51.28 -18.49
N ILE A 446 2.11 -50.40 -19.15
CA ILE A 446 0.66 -50.58 -19.38
C ILE A 446 0.39 -51.31 -20.72
N LYS A 447 1.43 -51.55 -21.52
CA LYS A 447 1.33 -52.19 -22.85
C LYS A 447 1.86 -53.63 -22.91
N ASN A 448 2.22 -54.22 -21.77
CA ASN A 448 2.65 -55.63 -21.67
C ASN A 448 1.69 -56.42 -20.79
#